data_AF-A0A7S3I0K3-F1
#
_entry.id   AF-A0A7S3I0K3-F1
#
_cell.length_a   1.000
_cell.length_b   1.000
_cell.length_c   1.000
_cell.angle_alpha   90.00
_cell.angle_beta   90.00
_cell.angle_gamma   90.00
#
_symmetry.space_group_name_H-M   'P 1'
#
loop_
_entity.id
_entity.type
_entity.pdbx_description
1 polymer ?
#
loop_
_entity_poly.entity_id
_entity_poly.type
_entity_poly.pdbx_seq_one_letter_code
_entity_poly.pdbx_strand_id
1 'polypeptide(L)'
;MIGGGTLLGLSNLLTGINDFDRIIELAQSGSNSNVDMLVSDIYGDNSPFKELAGDLLASSFAKVAQDQGTDPAASSLKQKYSDGDVLSSLVTMISFNIGQLAYYTAKLHNIRTIYFVGSYVRSNVLGQQ
;
A
#
# COMPACT_ATOMS: atom_id res chain seq x y z
N MET A 1 -0.41 -16.85 -0.77
CA MET A 1 0.34 -15.98 -1.70
C MET A 1 -0.32 -14.61 -1.71
N ILE A 2 0.46 -13.55 -1.65
CA ILE A 2 0.00 -12.17 -1.84
C ILE A 2 0.54 -11.73 -3.20
N GLY A 3 -0.34 -11.41 -4.15
CA GLY A 3 0.06 -11.10 -5.53
C GLY A 3 -1.06 -10.45 -6.34
N GLY A 4 -0.96 -10.48 -7.67
CA GLY A 4 -1.93 -9.79 -8.55
C GLY A 4 -3.39 -10.21 -8.37
N GLY A 5 -3.65 -11.50 -8.13
CA GLY A 5 -5.01 -11.97 -7.82
C GLY A 5 -5.55 -11.44 -6.49
N THR A 6 -4.66 -11.25 -5.49
CA THR A 6 -5.01 -10.62 -4.21
C THR A 6 -5.34 -9.14 -4.42
N LEU A 7 -4.55 -8.42 -5.23
CA LEU A 7 -4.83 -7.03 -5.57
C LEU A 7 -6.20 -6.90 -6.24
N LEU A 8 -6.46 -7.67 -7.30
CA LEU A 8 -7.73 -7.63 -8.04
C LEU A 8 -8.93 -7.98 -7.13
N GLY A 9 -8.82 -9.05 -6.35
CA GLY A 9 -9.89 -9.49 -5.46
C GLY A 9 -10.23 -8.47 -4.38
N LEU A 10 -9.22 -7.91 -3.70
CA LEU A 10 -9.43 -6.90 -2.66
C LEU A 10 -9.90 -5.57 -3.25
N SER A 11 -9.35 -5.15 -4.40
CA SER A 11 -9.80 -3.95 -5.11
C SER A 11 -11.28 -4.05 -5.46
N ASN A 12 -11.72 -5.20 -5.96
CA ASN A 12 -13.11 -5.44 -6.30
C ASN A 12 -14.01 -5.40 -5.05
N LEU A 13 -13.59 -6.03 -3.95
CA LEU A 13 -14.38 -6.02 -2.71
C LEU A 13 -14.51 -4.63 -2.09
N LEU A 14 -13.43 -3.84 -2.11
CA LEU A 14 -13.37 -2.55 -1.41
C LEU A 14 -13.96 -1.41 -2.25
N THR A 15 -13.65 -1.38 -3.54
CA THR A 15 -13.97 -0.26 -4.45
C THR A 15 -14.93 -0.64 -5.59
N GLY A 16 -15.16 -1.94 -5.81
CA GLY A 16 -15.92 -2.43 -6.97
C GLY A 16 -15.12 -2.47 -8.27
N ILE A 17 -13.82 -2.18 -8.24
CA ILE A 17 -12.95 -2.10 -9.41
C ILE A 17 -12.16 -3.41 -9.55
N ASN A 18 -12.31 -4.07 -10.70
CA ASN A 18 -11.66 -5.34 -11.02
C ASN A 18 -10.89 -5.31 -12.36
N ASP A 19 -10.44 -4.12 -12.75
CA ASP A 19 -9.61 -3.92 -13.93
C ASP A 19 -8.22 -3.46 -13.48
N PHE A 20 -7.18 -4.20 -13.90
CA PHE A 20 -5.83 -3.99 -13.38
C PHE A 20 -5.28 -2.61 -13.76
N ASP A 21 -5.44 -2.20 -15.02
CA ASP A 21 -4.90 -0.93 -15.49
C ASP A 21 -5.62 0.24 -14.83
N ARG A 22 -6.95 0.14 -14.65
CA ARG A 22 -7.73 1.13 -13.89
C ARG A 22 -7.34 1.21 -12.42
N ILE A 23 -7.01 0.07 -11.79
CA ILE A 23 -6.51 0.03 -10.40
C ILE A 23 -5.21 0.82 -10.30
N ILE A 24 -4.25 0.59 -11.20
CA ILE A 24 -2.98 1.31 -11.17
C ILE A 24 -3.15 2.80 -11.47
N GLU A 25 -3.98 3.16 -12.44
CA GLU A 25 -4.29 4.56 -12.78
C GLU A 25 -4.84 5.32 -11.56
N LEU A 26 -5.83 4.75 -10.87
CA LEU A 26 -6.41 5.37 -9.69
C LEU A 26 -5.45 5.40 -8.50
N ALA A 27 -4.68 4.33 -8.30
CA ALA A 27 -3.65 4.27 -7.27
C ALA A 27 -2.58 5.36 -7.43
N GLN A 28 -2.23 5.71 -8.68
CA GLN A 28 -1.30 6.82 -8.98
C GLN A 28 -1.88 8.20 -8.68
N SER A 29 -3.20 8.35 -8.82
CA SER A 29 -3.90 9.61 -8.50
C SER A 29 -4.24 9.77 -7.02
N GLY A 30 -4.22 8.67 -6.26
CA GLY A 30 -4.49 8.65 -4.83
C GLY A 30 -3.23 8.79 -3.98
N SER A 31 -3.44 9.04 -2.69
CA SER A 31 -2.38 9.12 -1.68
C SER A 31 -2.59 8.07 -0.60
N ASN A 32 -1.69 7.09 -0.54
CA ASN A 32 -1.74 6.06 0.49
C ASN A 32 -1.61 6.65 1.91
N SER A 33 -0.99 7.82 2.10
CA SER A 33 -0.87 8.52 3.38
C SER A 33 -2.20 8.84 4.06
N ASN A 34 -3.31 8.87 3.31
CA ASN A 34 -4.66 9.08 3.86
C ASN A 34 -5.21 7.81 4.54
N VAL A 35 -4.72 6.64 4.13
CA VAL A 35 -5.19 5.30 4.55
C VAL A 35 -4.18 4.60 5.47
N ASP A 36 -2.89 4.79 5.18
CA ASP A 36 -1.76 4.19 5.85
C ASP A 36 -1.23 5.05 6.99
N MET A 37 -0.65 4.38 7.98
CA MET A 37 0.12 5.02 9.04
C MET A 37 1.59 5.03 8.66
N LEU A 38 2.20 6.21 8.70
CA LEU A 38 3.62 6.44 8.44
C LEU A 38 4.41 6.50 9.74
N VAL A 39 5.74 6.43 9.67
CA VAL A 39 6.61 6.54 10.85
C VAL A 39 6.40 7.88 11.57
N SER A 40 6.20 8.96 10.83
CA SER A 40 5.89 10.29 11.38
C SER A 40 4.56 10.33 12.13
N ASP A 41 3.56 9.53 11.74
CA ASP A 41 2.28 9.44 12.46
C ASP A 41 2.44 8.80 13.85
N ILE A 42 3.46 7.96 14.05
CA ILE A 42 3.72 7.28 15.33
C ILE A 42 4.64 8.12 16.23
N TYR A 43 5.69 8.70 15.67
CA TYR A 43 6.76 9.31 16.45
C TYR A 43 6.88 10.84 16.29
N GLY A 44 6.22 11.43 15.29
CA GLY A 44 6.38 12.84 14.94
C GLY A 44 7.85 13.21 14.67
N ASP A 45 8.19 14.47 14.98
CA ASP A 45 9.56 14.99 14.81
C ASP A 45 10.59 14.40 15.78
N ASN A 46 10.14 13.66 16.80
CA ASN A 46 10.98 13.11 17.86
C ASN A 46 11.25 11.60 17.70
N SER A 47 11.35 11.13 16.45
CA SER A 47 11.66 9.72 16.19
C SER A 47 12.95 9.28 16.88
N PRO A 48 12.92 8.22 17.71
CA PRO A 48 14.14 7.64 18.28
C PRO A 48 15.00 6.94 17.20
N PHE A 49 14.42 6.68 16.02
CA PHE A 49 15.07 6.02 14.90
C PHE A 49 15.46 7.04 13.83
N LYS A 50 16.65 7.63 13.96
CA LYS A 50 17.16 8.64 13.01
C LYS A 50 17.37 8.11 11.60
N GLU A 51 17.46 6.80 11.44
CA GLU A 51 17.68 6.14 10.14
C GLU A 51 16.36 5.89 9.37
N LEU A 52 15.21 6.00 10.04
CA LEU A 52 13.91 5.82 9.40
C LEU A 52 13.35 7.17 8.97
N ALA A 53 13.08 7.31 7.67
CA ALA A 53 12.41 8.48 7.13
C ALA A 53 10.96 8.57 7.65
N GLY A 54 10.47 9.78 7.90
CA GLY A 54 9.13 9.97 8.49
C GLY A 54 7.98 9.57 7.56
N ASP A 55 8.18 9.67 6.26
CA ASP A 55 7.25 9.24 5.21
C ASP A 55 7.27 7.73 4.95
N LEU A 56 8.17 6.99 5.62
CA LEU A 56 8.20 5.54 5.52
C LEU A 56 6.90 4.93 6.06
N LEU A 57 6.36 3.98 5.31
CA LEU A 57 5.20 3.20 5.71
C LEU A 57 5.50 2.43 7.02
N ALA A 58 4.71 2.71 8.07
CA ALA A 58 4.78 1.97 9.32
C ALA A 58 3.71 0.86 9.39
N SER A 59 2.48 1.14 8.95
CA SER A 59 1.40 0.16 8.93
C SER A 59 0.34 0.47 7.87
N SER A 60 0.12 -0.47 6.95
CA SER A 60 -0.90 -0.34 5.92
C SER A 60 -2.31 -0.39 6.51
N PHE A 61 -3.23 0.45 6.01
CA PHE A 61 -4.64 0.54 6.43
C PHE A 61 -4.90 0.92 7.91
N ALA A 62 -3.87 1.28 8.67
CA ALA A 62 -4.03 1.52 10.11
C ALA A 62 -4.90 2.75 10.43
N LYS A 63 -4.91 3.80 9.59
CA LYS A 63 -5.79 4.96 9.81
C LYS A 63 -7.25 4.59 9.67
N VAL A 64 -7.58 3.76 8.68
CA VAL A 64 -8.94 3.22 8.49
C VAL A 64 -9.36 2.36 9.68
N ALA A 65 -8.46 1.54 10.22
CA ALA A 65 -8.76 0.67 11.36
C ALA A 65 -8.97 1.45 12.67
N GLN A 66 -8.32 2.60 12.84
CA GLN A 66 -8.46 3.46 14.01
C GLN A 66 -9.62 4.47 13.91
N ASP A 67 -10.23 4.57 12.72
CA ASP A 67 -11.34 5.47 12.48
C ASP A 67 -12.61 5.01 13.22
N GLN A 68 -13.00 5.76 14.25
CA GLN A 68 -14.18 5.46 15.04
C GLN A 68 -15.49 5.96 14.40
N GLY A 69 -15.45 6.50 13.18
CA GLY A 69 -16.65 6.97 12.47
C GLY A 69 -17.32 8.16 13.16
N THR A 70 -16.55 8.93 13.94
CA THR A 70 -17.02 10.12 14.67
C THR A 70 -17.10 11.37 13.81
N ASP A 71 -16.71 11.27 12.53
CA ASP A 71 -16.71 12.37 11.59
C ASP A 71 -18.14 12.72 11.16
N PRO A 72 -18.70 13.87 11.56
CA PRO A 72 -20.08 14.22 11.26
C PRO A 72 -20.34 14.46 9.77
N ALA A 73 -19.29 14.62 8.96
CA ALA A 73 -19.40 14.83 7.51
C ALA A 73 -19.49 13.52 6.69
N ALA A 74 -19.05 12.39 7.25
CA ALA A 74 -19.00 11.10 6.55
C ALA A 74 -19.88 10.07 7.26
N SER A 75 -21.00 9.71 6.64
CA SER A 75 -21.95 8.73 7.21
C SER A 75 -21.41 7.29 7.20
N SER A 76 -20.32 7.04 6.47
CA SER A 76 -19.65 5.73 6.41
C SER A 76 -18.17 5.88 6.04
N LEU A 77 -17.34 4.89 6.40
CA LEU A 77 -15.91 4.85 6.02
C LEU A 77 -15.71 4.96 4.51
N LYS A 78 -16.62 4.39 3.71
CA LYS A 78 -16.58 4.46 2.24
C LYS A 78 -16.72 5.87 1.66
N GLN A 79 -17.33 6.81 2.40
CA GLN A 79 -17.43 8.20 1.96
C GLN A 79 -16.20 9.02 2.34
N LYS A 80 -15.46 8.60 3.37
CA LYS A 80 -14.32 9.33 3.90
C LYS A 80 -13.03 9.05 3.14
N TYR A 81 -12.80 7.79 2.78
CA TYR A 81 -11.60 7.38 2.03
C TYR A 81 -11.93 7.27 0.56
N SER A 82 -11.15 7.95 -0.29
CA SER A 82 -11.33 7.84 -1.74
C SER A 82 -10.89 6.45 -2.23
N ASP A 83 -11.52 5.96 -3.29
CA ASP A 83 -11.11 4.70 -3.92
C ASP A 83 -9.65 4.76 -4.37
N GLY A 84 -9.18 5.92 -4.86
CA GLY A 84 -7.78 6.13 -5.24
C GLY A 84 -6.82 5.92 -4.07
N ASP A 85 -7.12 6.46 -2.89
CA ASP A 85 -6.26 6.31 -1.70
C ASP A 85 -6.22 4.85 -1.23
N VAL A 86 -7.37 4.18 -1.24
CA VAL A 86 -7.49 2.75 -0.88
C VAL A 86 -6.69 1.89 -1.85
N LEU A 87 -6.81 2.13 -3.16
CA LEU A 87 -6.05 1.41 -4.18
C LEU A 87 -4.55 1.70 -4.09
N SER A 88 -4.17 2.95 -3.82
CA SER A 88 -2.77 3.36 -3.61
C SER A 88 -2.15 2.59 -2.44
N SER A 89 -2.84 2.50 -1.31
CA SER A 89 -2.42 1.69 -0.17
C SER A 89 -2.35 0.20 -0.49
N LEU A 90 -3.34 -0.38 -1.19
CA LEU A 90 -3.31 -1.81 -1.58
C LEU A 90 -2.11 -2.14 -2.47
N VAL A 91 -1.87 -1.34 -3.51
CA VAL A 91 -0.75 -1.54 -4.44
C VAL A 91 0.57 -1.43 -3.70
N THR A 92 0.70 -0.44 -2.83
CA THR A 92 1.89 -0.20 -1.99
C THR A 92 2.14 -1.37 -1.04
N MET A 93 1.13 -1.79 -0.28
CA MET A 93 1.19 -2.92 0.66
C MET A 93 1.61 -4.22 -0.03
N ILE A 94 0.99 -4.56 -1.15
CA ILE A 94 1.28 -5.82 -1.87
C ILE A 94 2.69 -5.77 -2.47
N SER A 95 3.08 -4.64 -3.07
CA SER A 95 4.42 -4.47 -3.66
C SER A 95 5.52 -4.55 -2.60
N PHE A 96 5.35 -3.87 -1.46
CA PHE A 96 6.30 -3.95 -0.35
C PHE A 96 6.42 -5.35 0.23
N ASN A 97 5.31 -6.07 0.43
CA ASN A 97 5.37 -7.44 0.94
C ASN A 97 6.12 -8.38 -0.02
N ILE A 98 5.88 -8.25 -1.34
CA ILE A 98 6.61 -9.03 -2.36
C ILE A 98 8.10 -8.66 -2.34
N GLY A 99 8.43 -7.37 -2.31
CA GLY A 99 9.81 -6.89 -2.29
C GLY A 99 10.58 -7.33 -1.05
N GLN A 100 9.98 -7.23 0.13
CA GLN A 100 10.59 -7.66 1.39
C GLN A 100 10.83 -9.17 1.41
N LEU A 101 9.85 -9.98 1.02
CA LEU A 101 10.03 -11.43 0.93
C LEU A 101 11.16 -11.79 -0.05
N ALA A 102 11.17 -11.19 -1.23
CA ALA A 102 12.22 -11.42 -2.23
C ALA A 102 13.61 -11.02 -1.68
N TYR A 103 13.71 -9.87 -1.02
CA TYR A 103 14.94 -9.39 -0.40
C TYR A 103 15.45 -10.32 0.70
N TYR A 104 14.59 -10.72 1.63
CA TYR A 104 14.99 -11.62 2.73
C TYR A 104 15.38 -13.01 2.21
N THR A 105 14.64 -13.57 1.25
CA THR A 105 15.01 -14.84 0.61
C THR A 105 16.35 -14.72 -0.11
N ALA A 106 16.57 -13.65 -0.87
CA ALA A 106 17.84 -13.43 -1.56
C ALA A 106 19.01 -13.31 -0.57
N LYS A 107 18.81 -12.56 0.52
CA LYS A 107 19.80 -12.41 1.59
C LYS A 107 20.13 -13.73 2.28
N LEU A 108 19.12 -14.54 2.60
CA LEU A 108 19.31 -15.86 3.23
C LEU A 108 20.12 -16.82 2.34
N HIS A 109 19.95 -16.74 1.02
CA HIS A 109 20.63 -17.62 0.06
C HIS A 109 21.84 -16.96 -0.63
N ASN A 110 22.28 -15.78 -0.17
CA ASN A 110 23.37 -15.00 -0.77
C ASN A 110 23.21 -14.73 -2.28
N ILE A 111 21.96 -14.58 -2.73
CA ILE A 111 21.63 -14.23 -4.11
C ILE A 111 21.69 -12.70 -4.24
N ARG A 112 22.40 -12.21 -5.27
CA ARG A 112 22.56 -10.78 -5.53
C ARG A 112 21.55 -10.20 -6.52
N THR A 113 20.96 -11.05 -7.34
CA THR A 113 20.10 -10.63 -8.46
C THR A 113 18.73 -11.26 -8.33
N ILE A 114 17.69 -10.42 -8.34
CA ILE A 114 16.29 -10.82 -8.27
C ILE A 114 15.62 -10.34 -9.56
N TYR A 115 14.93 -11.24 -10.26
CA TYR A 115 14.14 -10.90 -11.44
C TYR A 115 12.66 -10.98 -11.09
N PHE A 116 11.95 -9.86 -11.19
CA PHE A 116 10.49 -9.82 -11.07
C PHE A 116 9.86 -10.07 -12.44
N VAL A 117 9.01 -11.10 -12.53
CA VAL A 117 8.31 -11.48 -13.75
C VAL A 117 6.81 -11.62 -13.48
N GLY A 118 5.99 -11.42 -14.51
CA GLY A 118 4.54 -11.57 -14.45
C GLY A 118 3.77 -10.34 -14.91
N SER A 119 2.44 -10.45 -14.99
CA SER A 119 1.56 -9.34 -15.38
C SER A 119 1.52 -8.21 -14.35
N TYR A 120 1.70 -8.53 -13.07
CA TYR A 120 1.70 -7.55 -11.98
C TYR A 120 2.71 -6.42 -12.17
N VAL A 121 3.87 -6.72 -12.77
CA VAL A 121 4.98 -5.79 -12.97
C VAL A 121 4.87 -5.01 -14.30
N ARG A 122 3.96 -5.39 -15.21
CA ARG A 122 3.89 -4.79 -16.57
C ARG A 122 3.32 -3.39 -16.61
N SER A 123 2.31 -3.09 -15.78
CA SER A 123 1.66 -1.77 -15.76
C SER A 123 1.93 -1.00 -14.46
N ASN A 124 2.50 -1.64 -13.44
CA ASN A 124 2.68 -1.02 -12.12
C ASN A 124 3.98 -0.21 -12.03
N VAL A 125 3.91 1.10 -12.29
CA VAL A 125 5.04 2.03 -12.15
C VAL A 125 5.36 2.32 -10.67
N LEU A 126 4.39 2.17 -9.77
CA LEU A 126 4.58 2.41 -8.32
C LEU A 126 5.36 1.29 -7.63
N GLY A 127 5.24 0.05 -8.12
CA GLY A 127 5.97 -1.11 -7.59
C GLY A 127 7.43 -1.22 -8.05
N GLN A 128 7.94 -0.23 -8.81
CA GLN A 128 9.32 -0.17 -9.30
C GLN A 128 10.22 0.81 -8.54
N GLN A 129 9.68 1.51 -7.53
CA GLN A 129 10.45 2.40 -6.65
C GLN A 129 10.98 1.67 -5.42
#